data_AF-A0A953EI17-F1
#
_entry.id   AF-A0A953EI17-F1
#
_cell.length_a   1.000
_cell.length_b   1.000
_cell.length_c   1.000
_cell.angle_alpha   90.00
_cell.angle_beta   90.00
_cell.angle_gamma   90.00
#
_symmetry.space_group_name_H-M   'P 1'
#
loop_
_entity.id
_entity.type
_entity.pdbx_description
1 polymer ?
#
loop_
_entity_poly.entity_id
_entity_poly.type
_entity_poly.pdbx_seq_one_letter_code
_entity_poly.pdbx_strand_id
1 'polypeptide(L)' 'QRQRWFALRFLGEDSDIRLDLDPHPEFDAWRWAPLAALPDLAVAFKRPIYEVLARDFARFAVPVHRG' A
#
# COMPACT_ATOMS: atom_id res chain seq x y z
N GLN A 1 7.80 -8.90 18.57
CA GLN A 1 8.26 -8.41 17.25
C GLN A 1 7.89 -6.94 17.12
N ARG A 2 8.81 -6.06 16.71
CA ARG A 2 8.54 -4.62 16.54
C ARG A 2 8.44 -4.32 15.05
N GLN A 3 7.25 -3.93 14.59
CA GLN A 3 7.01 -3.54 13.19
C GLN A 3 7.18 -2.03 13.04
N ARG A 4 7.71 -1.60 11.89
CA ARG A 4 7.77 -0.19 11.49
C ARG A 4 7.07 -0.06 10.13
N TRP A 5 6.21 0.93 10.00
CA TRP A 5 5.41 1.19 8.81
C TRP A 5 5.75 2.55 8.22
N PHE A 6 5.70 2.66 6.90
CA PHE A 6 6.06 3.85 6.15
C PHE A 6 4.97 4.16 5.12
N ALA A 7 4.66 5.45 4.95
CA ALA A 7 3.87 5.95 3.85
C ALA A 7 4.81 6.52 2.79
N LEU A 8 4.68 6.06 1.53
CA LEU A 8 5.51 6.51 0.42
C LEU A 8 4.62 7.12 -0.66
N ARG A 9 5.10 8.23 -1.25
CA ARG A 9 4.53 8.79 -2.46
C ARG A 9 5.26 8.20 -3.65
N PHE A 10 4.56 7.43 -4.48
CA PHE A 10 5.10 6.94 -5.73
C PHE A 10 5.22 8.09 -6.74
N LEU A 11 6.40 8.27 -7.33
CA LEU A 11 6.72 9.36 -8.25
C LEU A 11 7.01 8.88 -9.68
N GLY A 12 7.09 7.56 -9.90
CA GLY A 12 7.31 6.95 -11.21
C GLY A 12 6.02 6.73 -12.00
N GLU A 13 6.10 5.81 -12.95
CA GLU A 13 4.99 5.36 -13.78
C GLU A 13 4.57 3.94 -13.39
N ASP A 14 3.34 3.54 -13.70
CA ASP A 14 2.82 2.22 -13.35
C ASP A 14 3.69 1.07 -13.92
N SER A 15 4.39 1.29 -15.04
CA SER A 15 5.34 0.35 -15.64
C SER A 15 6.59 0.10 -14.80
N ASP A 16 6.92 1.00 -13.85
CA ASP A 16 8.05 0.82 -12.95
C ASP A 16 7.73 -0.20 -11.82
N ILE A 17 6.45 -0.54 -11.61
CA ILE A 17 6.03 -1.56 -10.65
C ILE A 17 6.15 -2.94 -11.29
N ARG A 18 7.35 -3.53 -11.18
CA ARG A 18 7.70 -4.85 -11.72
C ARG A 18 7.73 -5.91 -10.63
N LEU A 19 6.87 -6.92 -10.75
CA LEU A 19 6.76 -8.04 -9.80
C LEU A 19 7.58 -9.27 -10.21
N ASP A 20 8.18 -9.25 -11.40
CA ASP A 20 8.79 -10.39 -12.09
C ASP A 20 10.32 -10.37 -12.09
N LEU A 21 10.93 -9.49 -11.29
CA LEU A 21 12.40 -9.34 -11.23
C LEU A 21 13.07 -10.33 -10.26
N ASP A 22 12.33 -10.95 -9.35
CA ASP A 22 12.82 -11.97 -8.44
C ASP A 22 12.41 -13.38 -8.94
N PRO A 23 13.31 -14.39 -8.89
CA PRO A 23 12.95 -15.77 -9.25
C PRO A 23 11.88 -16.40 -8.36
N HIS A 24 11.62 -15.84 -7.18
CA HIS A 24 10.58 -16.25 -6.22
C HIS A 24 9.71 -15.02 -5.85
N PRO A 25 8.82 -14.58 -6.75
CA PRO A 25 8.04 -13.37 -6.53
C PRO A 25 7.10 -13.51 -5.32
N GLU A 26 7.07 -12.49 -4.46
CA GLU A 26 6.12 -12.42 -3.32
C GLU A 26 4.69 -12.13 -3.80
N PHE A 27 4.55 -11.42 -4.93
CA PHE A 27 3.27 -10.96 -5.47
C PHE A 27 3.12 -11.37 -6.95
N ASP A 28 1.90 -11.70 -7.35
CA ASP A 28 1.55 -12.09 -8.73
C ASP A 28 0.83 -10.95 -9.49
N ALA A 29 0.10 -10.10 -8.78
CA ALA A 29 -0.64 -8.99 -9.33
C ALA A 29 -0.67 -7.79 -8.37
N TRP A 30 -0.90 -6.60 -8.93
CA TRP A 30 -1.08 -5.38 -8.15
C TRP A 30 -2.16 -4.49 -8.77
N ARG A 31 -2.73 -3.60 -7.95
CA ARG A 31 -3.59 -2.50 -8.38
C ARG A 31 -3.52 -1.37 -7.38
N TRP A 32 -3.75 -0.14 -7.84
CA TRP A 32 -4.02 0.97 -6.93
C TRP A 32 -5.35 0.74 -6.18
N ALA A 33 -5.38 1.10 -4.90
CA ALA A 33 -6.58 1.07 -4.07
C ALA A 33 -6.57 2.26 -3.11
N PRO A 34 -7.73 2.81 -2.72
CA PRO A 34 -7.82 3.79 -1.65
C PRO A 34 -7.23 3.21 -0.35
N LEU A 35 -6.42 4.00 0.36
CA LEU A 35 -5.84 3.55 1.64
C LEU A 35 -6.93 3.12 2.65
N ALA A 36 -8.09 3.77 2.63
CA ALA A 36 -9.22 3.42 3.49
C ALA A 36 -9.80 2.02 3.23
N ALA A 37 -9.59 1.44 2.04
CA ALA A 37 -10.05 0.09 1.70
C ALA A 37 -9.09 -1.01 2.20
N LEU A 38 -7.91 -0.65 2.70
CA LEU A 38 -6.86 -1.59 3.09
C LEU A 38 -7.33 -2.63 4.14
N PRO A 39 -8.12 -2.30 5.19
CA PRO A 39 -8.63 -3.28 6.14
C PRO A 39 -9.50 -4.38 5.51
N ASP A 40 -10.25 -4.04 4.47
CA ASP A 40 -11.18 -4.96 3.80
C ASP A 40 -10.49 -5.91 2.84
N LEU A 41 -9.34 -5.50 2.29
CA LEU A 41 -8.50 -6.32 1.44
C LEU A 41 -7.57 -7.25 2.24
N ALA A 42 -7.43 -7.02 3.54
CA ALA A 42 -6.52 -7.74 4.40
C ALA A 42 -7.04 -9.13 4.78
N VAL A 43 -6.11 -10.07 4.96
CA VAL A 43 -6.37 -11.28 5.75
C VAL A 43 -6.76 -10.92 7.18
N ALA A 44 -7.68 -11.69 7.77
CA ALA A 44 -8.38 -11.33 9.01
C ALA A 44 -7.45 -10.91 10.16
N PHE A 45 -6.33 -11.61 10.35
CA PHE A 45 -5.40 -11.30 11.44
C PHE A 45 -4.62 -9.99 11.26
N LYS A 46 -4.51 -9.47 10.02
CA LYS A 46 -3.84 -8.18 9.74
C LYS A 46 -4.80 -6.99 9.78
N ARG A 47 -6.11 -7.23 9.70
CA ARG A 47 -7.13 -6.17 9.65
C ARG A 47 -6.96 -5.09 10.74
N PRO A 48 -6.76 -5.43 12.04
CA PRO A 48 -6.61 -4.40 13.07
C PRO A 48 -5.38 -3.50 12.88
N ILE A 49 -4.28 -4.03 12.33
CA ILE A 49 -3.09 -3.24 12.03
C ILE A 49 -3.40 -2.29 10.86
N TYR A 50 -4.10 -2.78 9.84
CA TYR A 50 -4.42 -1.98 8.66
C TYR A 50 -5.45 -0.88 8.94
N GLU A 51 -6.35 -1.06 9.91
CA GLU A 51 -7.24 0.00 10.42
C GLU A 51 -6.44 1.15 11.03
N VAL A 52 -5.44 0.83 11.85
CA VAL A 52 -4.54 1.82 12.45
C VAL A 52 -3.76 2.57 11.37
N LEU A 53 -3.18 1.85 10.40
CA LEU A 53 -2.42 2.47 9.31
C LEU A 53 -3.29 3.36 8.42
N ALA A 54 -4.50 2.90 8.07
CA ALA A 54 -5.42 3.67 7.25
C ALA A 54 -5.78 5.01 7.90
N ARG A 55 -6.00 5.00 9.22
CA ARG A 55 -6.25 6.22 10.01
C ARG A 55 -5.00 7.10 10.11
N ASP A 56 -3.88 6.53 10.57
CA ASP A 56 -2.70 7.31 10.93
C ASP A 56 -1.98 7.91 9.70
N PHE A 57 -2.12 7.27 8.53
CA PHE A 57 -1.60 7.76 7.26
C PHE A 57 -2.62 8.48 6.38
N ALA A 58 -3.87 8.66 6.82
CA ALA A 58 -4.94 9.28 6.03
C ALA A 58 -4.53 10.64 5.43
N ARG A 59 -3.81 11.47 6.20
CA ARG A 59 -3.33 12.79 5.76
C ARG A 59 -2.37 12.75 4.56
N PHE A 60 -1.73 11.61 4.30
CA PHE A 60 -0.80 11.43 3.19
C PHE A 60 -1.47 10.83 1.94
N ALA A 61 -2.70 10.32 2.07
CA ALA A 61 -3.44 9.66 1.01
C ALA A 61 -4.28 10.64 0.15
N VAL A 62 -4.10 11.95 0.34
CA VAL A 62 -4.79 12.98 -0.45
C VAL A 62 -4.07 13.14 -1.79
N PRO A 63 -4.77 13.04 -2.94
CA PRO A 63 -4.17 13.28 -4.24
C PRO A 63 -3.60 14.70 -4.30
N VAL A 64 -2.31 14.82 -4.58
CA VAL A 64 -1.72 16.11 -4.92
C VAL A 64 -2.10 16.38 -6.36
N HIS A 65 -2.92 17.42 -6.61
CA HIS A 65 -3.19 17.87 -7.97
C HIS A 65 -1.87 18.13 -8.69
N ARG A 66 -1.56 17.30 -9.70
CA ARG A 66 -0.60 17.69 -10.74
C ARG A 66 -1.38 18.65 -11.64
N GLY A 67 -0.99 19.92 -11.63
CA GLY A 67 -1.38 20.86 -12.67
C GLY A 67 -0.78 20.48 -14.02
#